data_AF-A0AAV4KG58-F1
#
_entry.id   AF-A0AAV4KG58-F1
#
_cell.length_a   1.000
_cell.length_b   1.000
_cell.length_c   1.000
_cell.angle_alpha   90.00
_cell.angle_beta   90.00
_cell.angle_gamma   90.00
#
_symmetry.space_group_name_H-M   'P 1'
#
loop_
_entity.id
_entity.type
_entity.pdbx_description
1 polymer ?
#
loop_
_entity_poly.entity_id
_entity_poly.type
_entity_poly.pdbx_seq_one_letter_code
_entity_poly.pdbx_strand_id
1 'polypeptide(L)'
;MNGADPPPDDLAALITAINGLLPSTGMTHEDLELDSVAHRTGIPEDVVLALLRGEPVPEDRLNPGFTERLAFLLDTRRAPDGKPYKQVHIADALGLSRGMVSALFSGNREAGRAVTASLEEFFDVDPGFLSTSGRRALARALRPVHASLFTLSTLRGEHVSHLALRSSIDVADIRLADQLQEALAAVLTHSPPEPATDPQEQELREITDRVRALAPPSRTRLMGKIRGLLRQP
;
A
#
# COMPACT_ATOMS: atom_id res chain seq x y z
N MET A 1 -10.22 25.94 -7.65
CA MET A 1 -11.33 24.99 -7.41
C MET A 1 -11.22 24.53 -5.97
N ASN A 2 -12.23 24.84 -5.15
CA ASN A 2 -12.26 24.49 -3.74
C ASN A 2 -12.46 22.97 -3.64
N GLY A 3 -11.44 22.26 -3.16
CA GLY A 3 -11.60 20.87 -2.72
C GLY A 3 -12.47 20.90 -1.48
N ALA A 4 -13.78 20.73 -1.65
CA ALA A 4 -14.68 20.55 -0.51
C ALA A 4 -14.14 19.40 0.35
N ASP A 5 -14.00 19.66 1.65
CA ASP A 5 -13.86 18.57 2.61
C ASP A 5 -15.01 17.58 2.35
N PRO A 6 -14.73 16.26 2.35
CA PRO A 6 -15.80 15.30 2.30
C PRO A 6 -16.73 15.64 3.47
N PRO A 7 -18.05 15.54 3.26
CA PRO A 7 -18.99 15.78 4.34
C PRO A 7 -18.56 14.93 5.54
N PRO A 8 -18.66 15.46 6.78
CA PRO A 8 -18.28 14.72 7.98
C PRO A 8 -18.89 13.30 8.03
N ASP A 9 -20.03 13.12 7.37
CA ASP A 9 -20.74 11.87 7.20
C ASP A 9 -20.02 10.82 6.33
N ASP A 10 -19.13 11.20 5.39
CA ASP A 10 -18.44 10.24 4.50
C ASP A 10 -17.44 9.38 5.27
N LEU A 11 -16.65 9.98 6.17
CA LEU A 11 -15.72 9.23 7.02
C LEU A 11 -16.48 8.37 8.03
N ALA A 12 -17.53 8.91 8.65
CA ALA A 12 -18.34 8.17 9.62
C ALA A 12 -19.06 6.97 8.96
N ALA A 13 -19.59 7.16 7.75
CA ALA A 13 -20.19 6.09 6.97
C ALA A 13 -19.16 5.02 6.59
N LEU A 14 -17.96 5.42 6.18
CA LEU A 14 -16.88 4.50 5.85
C LEU A 14 -16.42 3.67 7.06
N ILE A 15 -16.26 4.30 8.22
CA ILE A 15 -15.94 3.60 9.48
C ILE A 15 -17.05 2.61 9.83
N THR A 16 -18.31 3.02 9.71
CA THR A 16 -19.47 2.15 9.96
C THR A 16 -19.46 0.95 9.02
N ALA A 17 -19.16 1.15 7.74
CA ALA A 17 -19.06 0.08 6.74
C ALA A 17 -17.92 -0.89 7.06
N ILE A 18 -16.73 -0.38 7.41
CA ILE A 18 -15.58 -1.22 7.83
C ILE A 18 -15.96 -2.07 9.05
N ASN A 19 -16.52 -1.44 10.08
CA ASN A 19 -16.93 -2.14 11.31
C ASN A 19 -18.00 -3.21 11.07
N GLY A 20 -18.88 -3.00 10.08
CA GLY A 20 -19.86 -4.02 9.67
C GLY A 20 -19.24 -5.23 8.96
N LEU A 21 -18.07 -5.07 8.32
CA LEU A 21 -17.38 -6.13 7.58
C LEU A 21 -16.37 -6.92 8.41
N LEU A 22 -15.87 -6.36 9.51
CA LEU A 22 -14.91 -7.06 10.39
C LEU A 22 -15.46 -8.41 10.93
N PRO A 23 -16.70 -8.50 11.45
CA PRO A 23 -17.23 -9.78 11.93
C PRO A 23 -17.36 -10.84 10.84
N SER A 24 -17.73 -10.46 9.62
CA SER A 24 -17.87 -11.41 8.49
C SER A 24 -16.50 -11.88 7.98
N THR A 25 -15.47 -11.05 8.13
CA THR A 25 -14.06 -11.40 7.82
C THR A 25 -13.30 -12.01 9.00
N GLY A 26 -13.92 -12.13 10.18
CA GLY A 26 -13.27 -12.72 11.36
C GLY A 26 -12.00 -12.00 11.78
N MET A 27 -11.84 -10.76 11.31
CA MET A 27 -10.73 -9.87 11.60
C MET A 27 -11.14 -8.91 12.71
N THR A 28 -10.16 -8.43 13.46
CA THR A 28 -10.33 -7.33 14.41
C THR A 28 -9.72 -6.05 13.85
N HIS A 29 -9.85 -4.94 14.59
CA HIS A 29 -9.24 -3.66 14.19
C HIS A 29 -7.71 -3.72 14.14
N GLU A 30 -7.10 -4.61 14.93
CA GLU A 30 -5.67 -4.83 15.02
C GLU A 30 -5.10 -5.60 13.83
N ASP A 31 -5.94 -6.35 13.11
CA ASP A 31 -5.54 -7.07 11.89
C ASP A 31 -5.48 -6.16 10.66
N LEU A 32 -5.88 -4.89 10.79
CA LEU A 32 -5.84 -3.91 9.71
C LEU A 32 -4.44 -3.31 9.58
N GLU A 33 -3.98 -3.09 8.35
CA GLU A 33 -2.71 -2.41 8.03
C GLU A 33 -2.78 -0.90 8.35
N LEU A 34 -2.88 -0.57 9.64
CA LEU A 34 -3.00 0.81 10.12
C LEU A 34 -1.70 1.60 9.95
N ASP A 35 -0.56 0.92 9.90
CA ASP A 35 0.75 1.53 9.63
C ASP A 35 0.76 2.21 8.26
N SER A 36 0.20 1.55 7.24
CA SER A 36 0.08 2.09 5.88
C SER A 36 -0.86 3.30 5.85
N VAL A 37 -1.96 3.25 6.61
CA VAL A 37 -2.89 4.39 6.75
C VAL A 37 -2.20 5.57 7.44
N ALA A 38 -1.48 5.32 8.53
CA ALA A 38 -0.74 6.35 9.27
C ALA A 38 0.34 6.97 8.39
N HIS A 39 1.11 6.14 7.68
CA HIS A 39 2.15 6.57 6.77
C HIS A 39 1.62 7.48 5.65
N ARG A 40 0.45 7.17 5.09
CA ARG A 40 -0.19 7.93 4.00
C ARG A 40 -0.92 9.20 4.44
N THR A 41 -1.23 9.34 5.72
CA THR A 41 -2.04 10.47 6.23
C THR A 41 -1.31 11.37 7.22
N GLY A 42 -0.22 10.88 7.83
CA GLY A 42 0.44 11.56 8.94
C GLY A 42 -0.34 11.50 10.24
N ILE A 43 -1.41 10.70 10.32
CA ILE A 43 -2.23 10.54 11.52
C ILE A 43 -1.78 9.28 12.27
N PRO A 44 -1.48 9.35 13.56
CA PRO A 44 -0.98 8.21 14.33
C PRO A 44 -1.94 7.00 14.33
N GLU A 45 -1.37 5.79 14.37
CA GLU A 45 -2.14 4.53 14.37
C GLU A 45 -3.12 4.44 15.55
N ASP A 46 -2.73 4.90 16.74
CA ASP A 46 -3.58 4.93 17.93
C ASP A 46 -4.83 5.80 17.71
N VAL A 47 -4.68 6.90 16.97
CA VAL A 47 -5.77 7.80 16.61
C VAL A 47 -6.72 7.14 15.59
N VAL A 48 -6.17 6.48 14.57
CA VAL A 48 -6.97 5.75 13.58
C VAL A 48 -7.74 4.61 14.25
N LEU A 49 -7.09 3.86 15.13
CA LEU A 49 -7.68 2.76 15.88
C LEU A 49 -8.80 3.24 16.80
N ALA A 50 -8.59 4.33 17.55
CA ALA A 50 -9.62 4.94 18.39
C ALA A 50 -10.84 5.35 17.56
N LEU A 51 -10.64 5.98 16.39
CA LEU A 51 -11.74 6.31 15.48
C LEU A 51 -12.50 5.09 14.99
N LEU A 52 -11.79 4.01 14.60
CA LEU A 52 -12.42 2.78 14.14
C LEU A 52 -13.24 2.10 15.24
N ARG A 53 -12.81 2.23 16.50
CA ARG A 53 -13.57 1.77 17.67
C ARG A 53 -14.74 2.68 18.06
N GLY A 54 -14.90 3.82 17.40
CA GLY A 54 -15.93 4.81 17.72
C GLY A 54 -15.61 5.64 18.97
N GLU A 55 -14.35 5.65 19.40
CA GLU A 55 -13.89 6.44 20.53
C GLU A 55 -13.75 7.93 20.13
N PRO A 56 -13.99 8.87 21.07
CA PRO A 56 -13.81 10.28 20.79
C PRO A 56 -12.33 10.62 20.60
N VAL A 57 -12.01 11.29 19.49
CA VAL A 57 -10.65 11.77 19.20
C VAL A 57 -10.64 13.30 19.14
N PRO A 58 -9.68 13.97 19.79
CA PRO A 58 -9.46 15.41 19.65
C PRO A 58 -9.23 15.84 18.19
N GLU A 59 -9.83 16.96 17.76
CA GLU A 59 -9.76 17.39 16.35
C GLU A 59 -8.34 17.83 15.93
N ASP A 60 -7.53 18.31 16.86
CA ASP A 60 -6.10 18.63 16.66
C ASP A 60 -5.27 17.37 16.37
N ARG A 61 -5.59 16.24 17.01
CA ARG A 61 -4.98 14.93 16.72
C ARG A 61 -5.41 14.38 15.36
N LEU A 62 -6.63 14.70 14.92
CA LEU A 62 -7.13 14.31 13.60
C LEU A 62 -6.56 15.18 12.50
N ASN A 63 -6.41 16.48 12.75
CA ASN A 63 -5.98 17.43 11.75
C ASN A 63 -4.68 18.13 12.15
N PRO A 64 -3.55 17.38 12.17
CA PRO A 64 -2.26 17.95 12.54
C PRO A 64 -1.89 19.10 11.62
N GLY A 65 -1.20 20.08 12.18
CA GLY A 65 -0.82 21.30 11.47
C GLY A 65 0.17 21.01 10.32
N PHE A 66 0.32 21.99 9.42
CA PHE A 66 1.29 21.91 8.32
C PHE A 66 2.69 21.53 8.80
N THR A 67 3.17 22.18 9.86
CA THR A 67 4.51 21.95 10.43
C THR A 67 4.66 20.54 10.99
N GLU A 68 3.64 20.02 11.68
CA GLU A 68 3.65 18.68 12.26
C GLU A 68 3.65 17.61 11.17
N ARG A 69 2.82 17.78 10.13
CA ARG A 69 2.81 16.89 8.96
C ARG A 69 4.13 16.93 8.21
N LEU A 70 4.74 18.11 8.08
CA LEU A 70 6.03 18.25 7.41
C LEU A 70 7.16 17.60 8.23
N ALA A 71 7.14 17.73 9.56
CA ALA A 71 8.06 17.03 10.45
C ALA A 71 7.88 15.50 10.35
N PHE A 72 6.63 15.02 10.31
CA PHE A 72 6.33 13.61 10.09
C PHE A 72 6.93 13.08 8.78
N LEU A 73 6.91 13.86 7.70
CA LEU A 73 7.56 13.46 6.44
C LEU A 73 9.08 13.34 6.58
N LEU A 74 9.74 14.23 7.31
CA LEU A 74 11.18 14.08 7.59
C LEU A 74 11.47 12.81 8.40
N ASP A 75 10.63 12.50 9.38
CA ASP A 75 10.85 11.39 10.29
C ASP A 75 10.55 10.03 9.64
N THR A 76 9.62 9.97 8.69
CA THR A 76 9.18 8.72 8.06
C THR A 76 9.76 8.48 6.67
N ARG A 77 10.10 9.53 5.92
CA ARG A 77 10.64 9.41 4.56
C ARG A 77 12.16 9.41 4.60
N ARG A 78 12.75 8.62 3.71
CA ARG A 78 14.20 8.51 3.56
C ARG A 78 14.59 8.96 2.17
N ALA A 79 15.80 9.52 2.06
CA ALA A 79 16.42 9.81 0.79
C ALA A 79 16.72 8.51 0.03
N PRO A 80 17.01 8.56 -1.28
CA PRO A 80 17.35 7.39 -2.08
C PRO A 80 18.54 6.58 -1.55
N ASP A 81 19.42 7.20 -0.75
CA ASP A 81 20.55 6.55 -0.07
C ASP A 81 20.18 5.92 1.29
N GLY A 82 18.89 5.90 1.63
CA GLY A 82 18.36 5.37 2.88
C GLY A 82 18.52 6.29 4.10
N LYS A 83 19.16 7.46 3.95
CA LYS A 83 19.40 8.38 5.08
C LYS A 83 18.22 9.34 5.29
N PRO A 84 18.08 9.93 6.50
CA PRO A 84 17.13 11.02 6.72
C PRO A 84 17.39 12.20 5.80
N TYR A 85 16.32 12.82 5.30
CA TYR A 85 16.43 14.05 4.53
C TYR A 85 17.01 15.18 5.39
N LYS A 86 17.95 15.94 4.81
CA LYS A 86 18.45 17.16 5.42
C LYS A 86 17.74 18.35 4.78
N GLN A 87 17.40 19.37 5.59
CA GLN A 87 16.75 20.58 5.09
C GLN A 87 17.52 21.28 3.95
N VAL A 88 18.86 21.18 3.95
CA VAL A 88 19.68 21.68 2.84
C VAL A 88 19.37 20.98 1.51
N HIS A 89 19.18 19.66 1.51
CA HIS A 89 18.86 18.92 0.30
C HIS A 89 17.45 19.27 -0.21
N ILE A 90 16.51 19.51 0.70
CA ILE A 90 15.16 19.96 0.36
C ILE A 90 15.21 21.36 -0.28
N ALA A 91 15.99 22.28 0.32
CA ALA A 91 16.19 23.62 -0.21
C ALA A 91 16.76 23.58 -1.64
N ASP A 92 17.82 22.79 -1.84
CA ASP A 92 18.49 22.66 -3.13
C ASP A 92 17.57 22.01 -4.18
N ALA A 93 16.85 20.93 -3.81
CA ALA A 93 15.94 20.23 -4.72
C ALA A 93 14.73 21.10 -5.16
N LEU A 94 14.23 21.94 -4.26
CA LEU A 94 13.06 22.79 -4.52
C LEU A 94 13.41 24.20 -5.01
N GLY A 95 14.70 24.54 -5.13
CA GLY A 95 15.16 25.89 -5.46
C GLY A 95 14.78 26.94 -4.40
N LEU A 96 14.62 26.53 -3.15
CA LEU A 96 14.25 27.40 -2.02
C LEU A 96 15.50 27.87 -1.28
N SER A 97 15.42 29.02 -0.60
CA SER A 97 16.49 29.41 0.32
C SER A 97 16.48 28.53 1.57
N ARG A 98 17.65 28.24 2.14
CA ARG A 98 17.77 27.48 3.40
C ARG A 98 16.99 28.12 4.55
N GLY A 99 16.98 29.46 4.61
CA GLY A 99 16.21 30.22 5.59
C GLY A 99 14.70 30.05 5.40
N MET A 100 14.21 29.97 4.16
CA MET A 100 12.81 29.66 3.86
C MET A 100 12.44 28.27 4.37
N VAL A 101 13.24 27.25 4.05
CA VAL A 101 12.99 25.86 4.51
C VAL A 101 12.99 25.79 6.04
N SER A 102 13.98 26.40 6.69
CA SER A 102 14.02 26.47 8.15
C SER A 102 12.76 27.15 8.73
N ALA A 103 12.30 28.26 8.13
CA ALA A 103 11.11 28.96 8.59
C ALA A 103 9.81 28.12 8.44
N LEU A 104 9.72 27.28 7.41
CA LEU A 104 8.62 26.33 7.24
C LEU A 104 8.62 25.28 8.36
N PHE A 105 9.77 24.66 8.64
CA PHE A 105 9.87 23.64 9.68
C PHE A 105 9.72 24.18 11.11
N SER A 106 10.02 25.47 11.33
CA SER A 106 9.79 26.11 12.63
C SER A 106 8.37 26.69 12.77
N GLY A 107 7.53 26.63 11.73
CA GLY A 107 6.19 27.25 11.74
C GLY A 107 6.22 28.79 11.72
N ASN A 108 7.38 29.42 11.53
CA ASN A 108 7.52 30.87 11.42
C ASN A 108 6.98 31.41 10.09
N ARG A 109 6.70 30.53 9.13
CA ARG A 109 6.15 30.88 7.83
C ARG A 109 5.28 29.75 7.28
N GLU A 110 4.18 30.13 6.64
CA GLU A 110 3.34 29.20 5.90
C GLU A 110 3.84 29.02 4.46
N ALA A 111 3.72 27.78 3.95
CA ALA A 111 3.97 27.49 2.55
C ALA A 111 2.80 27.95 1.68
N GLY A 112 3.11 28.65 0.59
CA GLY A 112 2.12 28.88 -0.47
C GLY A 112 1.82 27.59 -1.23
N ARG A 113 0.68 27.53 -1.91
CA ARG A 113 0.19 26.32 -2.62
C ARG A 113 1.22 25.64 -3.53
N ALA A 114 2.00 26.42 -4.28
CA ALA A 114 3.04 25.89 -5.17
C ALA A 114 4.16 25.18 -4.39
N VAL A 115 4.60 25.77 -3.27
CA VAL A 115 5.62 25.18 -2.40
C VAL A 115 5.07 23.94 -1.70
N THR A 116 3.82 23.97 -1.24
CA THR A 116 3.14 22.80 -0.67
C THR A 116 3.10 21.64 -1.66
N ALA A 117 2.67 21.89 -2.90
CA ALA A 117 2.63 20.85 -3.95
C ALA A 117 4.03 20.31 -4.28
N SER A 118 5.04 21.20 -4.35
CA SER A 118 6.42 20.78 -4.63
C SER A 118 7.01 19.93 -3.49
N LEU A 119 6.64 20.23 -2.24
CA LEU A 119 7.01 19.40 -1.08
C LEU A 119 6.33 18.03 -1.12
N GLU A 120 5.04 17.98 -1.45
CA GLU A 120 4.29 16.72 -1.60
C GLU A 120 4.90 15.84 -2.70
N GLU A 121 5.27 16.43 -3.84
CA GLU A 121 5.98 15.73 -4.93
C GLU A 121 7.38 15.28 -4.50
N PHE A 122 8.15 16.13 -3.82
CA PHE A 122 9.50 15.79 -3.35
C PHE A 122 9.52 14.59 -2.40
N PHE A 123 8.52 14.49 -1.52
CA PHE A 123 8.39 13.37 -0.58
C PHE A 123 7.67 12.15 -1.15
N ASP A 124 7.24 12.20 -2.41
CA ASP A 124 6.45 11.17 -3.09
C ASP A 124 5.21 10.77 -2.28
N VAL A 125 4.43 11.77 -1.84
CA VAL A 125 3.19 11.57 -1.09
C VAL A 125 1.97 11.99 -1.89
N ASP A 126 0.82 11.44 -1.50
CA ASP A 126 -0.45 11.74 -2.16
C ASP A 126 -0.72 13.27 -2.18
N PRO A 127 -1.14 13.84 -3.32
CA PRO A 127 -1.51 15.25 -3.39
C PRO A 127 -2.51 15.64 -2.31
N GLY A 128 -2.24 16.74 -1.65
CA GLY A 128 -3.01 17.23 -0.53
C GLY A 128 -2.57 16.70 0.84
N PHE A 129 -1.55 15.84 0.97
CA PHE A 129 -1.04 15.39 2.28
C PHE A 129 -0.84 16.54 3.27
N LEU A 130 -0.25 17.66 2.84
CA LEU A 130 0.07 18.80 3.69
C LEU A 130 -1.09 19.81 3.83
N SER A 131 -2.11 19.73 2.96
CA SER A 131 -3.14 20.78 2.84
C SER A 131 -4.57 20.31 3.07
N THR A 132 -4.81 19.01 2.98
CA THR A 132 -6.13 18.39 3.11
C THR A 132 -6.48 18.20 4.58
N SER A 133 -7.76 18.28 4.95
CA SER A 133 -8.17 17.93 6.32
C SER A 133 -7.84 16.48 6.64
N GLY A 134 -7.58 16.21 7.92
CA GLY A 134 -7.32 14.86 8.39
C GLY A 134 -8.45 13.87 8.08
N ARG A 135 -9.70 14.32 8.24
CA ARG A 135 -10.88 13.50 7.91
C ARG A 135 -10.90 13.07 6.45
N ARG A 136 -10.56 13.98 5.54
CA ARG A 136 -10.47 13.68 4.11
C ARG A 136 -9.30 12.75 3.79
N ALA A 137 -8.15 12.98 4.41
CA ALA A 137 -6.98 12.12 4.25
C ALA A 137 -7.29 10.68 4.70
N LEU A 138 -7.93 10.52 5.87
CA LEU A 138 -8.38 9.22 6.37
C LEU A 138 -9.42 8.57 5.47
N ALA A 139 -10.46 9.29 5.06
CA ALA A 139 -11.48 8.74 4.18
C ALA A 139 -10.88 8.22 2.87
N ARG A 140 -9.88 8.93 2.30
CA ARG A 140 -9.14 8.46 1.12
C ARG A 140 -8.28 7.23 1.42
N ALA A 141 -7.59 7.23 2.56
CA ALA A 141 -6.66 6.16 2.93
C ALA A 141 -7.38 4.86 3.35
N LEU A 142 -8.58 4.94 3.92
CA LEU A 142 -9.39 3.80 4.37
C LEU A 142 -10.24 3.16 3.25
N ARG A 143 -10.47 3.85 2.13
CA ARG A 143 -11.22 3.29 0.98
C ARG A 143 -10.63 1.96 0.47
N PRO A 144 -9.29 1.83 0.27
CA PRO A 144 -8.67 0.55 -0.06
C PRO A 144 -8.89 -0.53 1.00
N VAL A 145 -8.77 -0.19 2.29
CA VAL A 145 -9.00 -1.14 3.39
C VAL A 145 -10.44 -1.68 3.34
N HIS A 146 -11.42 -0.79 3.19
CA HIS A 146 -12.82 -1.18 3.00
C HIS A 146 -13.02 -2.07 1.77
N ALA A 147 -12.42 -1.73 0.63
CA ALA A 147 -12.54 -2.53 -0.59
C ALA A 147 -11.94 -3.95 -0.43
N SER A 148 -10.81 -4.08 0.26
CA SER A 148 -10.20 -5.36 0.59
C SER A 148 -11.10 -6.18 1.53
N LEU A 149 -11.62 -5.58 2.61
CA LEU A 149 -12.55 -6.25 3.52
C LEU A 149 -13.84 -6.68 2.82
N PHE A 150 -14.39 -5.84 1.95
CA PHE A 150 -15.59 -6.17 1.19
C PHE A 150 -15.35 -7.37 0.28
N THR A 151 -14.21 -7.39 -0.43
CA THR A 151 -13.80 -8.52 -1.28
C THR A 151 -13.64 -9.80 -0.45
N LEU A 152 -12.95 -9.74 0.68
CA LEU A 152 -12.77 -10.88 1.60
C LEU A 152 -14.11 -11.40 2.14
N SER A 153 -15.02 -10.49 2.53
CA SER A 153 -16.34 -10.86 3.04
C SER A 153 -17.19 -11.56 1.97
N THR A 154 -17.10 -11.10 0.71
CA THR A 154 -17.82 -11.67 -0.42
C THR A 154 -17.29 -13.07 -0.73
N LEU A 155 -15.97 -13.21 -0.83
CA LEU A 155 -15.33 -14.50 -1.04
C LEU A 155 -15.74 -15.47 0.08
N ARG A 156 -15.64 -15.08 1.36
CA ARG A 156 -16.03 -15.97 2.44
C ARG A 156 -17.52 -16.33 2.39
N GLY A 157 -18.41 -15.37 2.07
CA GLY A 157 -19.84 -15.62 1.93
C GLY A 157 -20.17 -16.63 0.83
N GLU A 158 -19.49 -16.53 -0.31
CA GLU A 158 -19.58 -17.51 -1.40
C GLU A 158 -19.06 -18.89 -0.99
N HIS A 159 -17.92 -18.95 -0.30
CA HIS A 159 -17.35 -20.22 0.17
C HIS A 159 -18.22 -20.88 1.24
N VAL A 160 -18.78 -20.12 2.19
CA VAL A 160 -19.72 -20.65 3.19
C VAL A 160 -20.99 -21.15 2.53
N SER A 161 -21.50 -20.44 1.53
CA SER A 161 -22.67 -20.86 0.74
C SER A 161 -22.38 -22.13 -0.05
N HIS A 162 -21.20 -22.23 -0.68
CA HIS A 162 -20.76 -23.43 -1.41
C HIS A 162 -20.50 -24.60 -0.46
N LEU A 163 -20.00 -24.37 0.76
CA LEU A 163 -19.77 -25.39 1.78
C LEU A 163 -21.09 -25.88 2.39
N ALA A 164 -22.07 -24.99 2.61
CA ALA A 164 -23.42 -25.34 3.07
C ALA A 164 -24.21 -26.12 2.01
N LEU A 165 -23.99 -25.84 0.72
CA LEU A 165 -24.52 -26.65 -0.38
C LEU A 165 -23.81 -28.02 -0.47
N ARG A 166 -22.53 -28.10 -0.08
CA ARG A 166 -21.72 -29.33 -0.07
C ARG A 166 -21.86 -30.19 1.18
N SER A 167 -22.24 -29.64 2.34
CA SER A 167 -22.42 -30.39 3.60
C SER A 167 -23.59 -31.37 3.57
N SER A 168 -24.24 -31.52 2.40
CA SER A 168 -25.15 -32.61 2.10
C SER A 168 -24.42 -33.92 1.72
N ILE A 169 -23.09 -33.93 1.52
CA ILE A 169 -22.32 -35.10 1.04
C ILE A 169 -20.93 -35.22 1.71
N ASP A 170 -20.72 -36.38 2.36
CA ASP A 170 -19.53 -37.12 2.87
C ASP A 170 -18.25 -36.49 3.50
N VAL A 171 -17.80 -37.16 4.57
CA VAL A 171 -16.75 -36.81 5.55
C VAL A 171 -15.31 -36.77 4.99
N ALA A 172 -15.06 -37.27 3.78
CA ALA A 172 -13.71 -37.32 3.20
C ALA A 172 -13.15 -35.93 2.86
N ASP A 173 -14.01 -34.97 2.56
CA ASP A 173 -13.63 -33.61 2.12
C ASP A 173 -13.27 -32.65 3.27
N ILE A 174 -13.63 -32.98 4.52
CA ILE A 174 -13.29 -32.15 5.70
C ILE A 174 -11.76 -32.06 5.85
N ARG A 175 -11.05 -33.16 5.60
CA ARG A 175 -9.58 -33.18 5.65
C ARG A 175 -8.94 -32.35 4.53
N LEU A 176 -9.59 -32.30 3.37
CA LEU A 176 -9.10 -31.51 2.23
C LEU A 176 -9.31 -30.00 2.50
N ALA A 177 -10.42 -29.64 3.14
CA ALA A 177 -10.72 -28.27 3.56
C ALA A 177 -9.74 -27.79 4.65
N ASP A 178 -9.44 -28.63 5.65
CA ASP A 178 -8.42 -28.32 6.66
C ASP A 178 -7.04 -28.12 6.02
N GLN A 179 -6.67 -28.98 5.05
CA GLN A 179 -5.41 -28.86 4.31
C GLN A 179 -5.34 -27.57 3.45
N LEU A 180 -6.45 -27.17 2.82
CA LEU A 180 -6.50 -25.95 2.01
C LEU A 180 -6.47 -24.69 2.89
N GLN A 181 -7.13 -24.73 4.04
CA GLN A 181 -7.15 -23.63 5.01
C GLN A 181 -5.78 -23.45 5.67
N GLU A 182 -5.07 -24.54 5.97
CA GLU A 182 -3.70 -24.51 6.44
C GLU A 182 -2.73 -23.97 5.37
N ALA A 183 -2.93 -24.36 4.10
CA ALA A 183 -2.16 -23.82 2.97
C ALA A 183 -2.40 -22.31 2.75
N LEU A 184 -3.64 -21.83 2.85
CA LEU A 184 -3.98 -20.42 2.73
C LEU A 184 -3.47 -19.60 3.94
N ALA A 185 -3.56 -20.14 5.15
CA ALA A 185 -2.99 -19.51 6.34
C ALA A 185 -1.46 -19.42 6.26
N ALA A 186 -0.79 -20.43 5.70
CA ALA A 186 0.64 -20.39 5.44
C ALA A 186 1.01 -19.32 4.41
N VAL A 187 0.23 -19.15 3.34
CA VAL A 187 0.45 -18.11 2.32
C VAL A 187 0.20 -16.70 2.85
N LEU A 188 -0.72 -16.54 3.81
CA LEU A 188 -1.06 -15.23 4.40
C LEU A 188 -0.12 -14.85 5.56
N THR A 189 0.51 -15.82 6.24
CA THR A 189 1.43 -15.57 7.37
C THR A 189 2.91 -15.62 7.00
N HIS A 190 3.26 -16.19 5.85
CA HIS A 190 4.60 -16.10 5.28
C HIS A 190 4.59 -15.15 4.09
N SER A 191 5.52 -14.17 4.06
CA SER A 191 6.02 -13.67 2.76
C SER A 191 6.34 -14.89 1.90
N PRO A 192 5.96 -14.89 0.60
CA PRO A 192 5.97 -16.09 -0.23
C PRO A 192 7.32 -16.80 -0.08
N PRO A 193 7.36 -18.14 0.07
CA PRO A 193 8.64 -18.81 -0.11
C PRO A 193 9.14 -18.38 -1.49
N GLU A 194 10.36 -17.85 -1.56
CA GLU A 194 11.00 -17.56 -2.84
C GLU A 194 10.74 -18.73 -3.78
N PRO A 195 10.31 -18.48 -5.04
CA PRO A 195 9.92 -19.54 -5.92
C PRO A 195 11.11 -20.50 -6.02
N ALA A 196 10.92 -21.70 -5.48
CA ALA A 196 11.81 -22.82 -5.71
C ALA A 196 11.94 -22.91 -7.23
N THR A 197 13.09 -22.47 -7.72
CA THR A 197 13.31 -22.30 -9.14
C THR A 197 13.37 -23.72 -9.68
N ASP A 198 12.38 -24.11 -10.48
CA ASP A 198 12.43 -25.37 -11.21
C ASP A 198 13.79 -25.39 -11.94
N PRO A 199 14.66 -26.39 -11.71
CA PRO A 199 15.98 -26.43 -12.32
C PRO A 199 15.93 -26.27 -13.84
N GLN A 200 14.85 -26.75 -14.47
CA GLN A 200 14.63 -26.62 -15.91
C GLN A 200 14.29 -25.18 -16.31
N GLU A 201 13.55 -24.44 -15.48
CA GLU A 201 13.20 -23.05 -15.76
C GLU A 201 14.38 -22.10 -15.52
N GLN A 202 15.26 -22.43 -14.56
CA GLN A 202 16.54 -21.75 -14.37
C GLN A 202 17.47 -21.97 -15.57
N GLU A 203 17.57 -23.20 -16.06
CA GLU A 203 18.37 -23.54 -17.23
C GLU A 203 17.86 -22.84 -18.50
N LEU A 204 16.53 -22.78 -18.69
CA LEU A 204 15.91 -22.05 -19.81
C LEU A 204 16.14 -20.54 -19.73
N ARG A 205 16.11 -19.95 -18.53
CA ARG A 205 16.42 -18.52 -18.33
C ARG A 205 17.90 -18.23 -18.56
N GLU A 206 18.82 -19.06 -18.07
CA GLU A 206 20.26 -18.92 -18.31
C GLU A 206 20.61 -19.05 -19.80
N ILE A 207 19.97 -19.99 -20.52
CA ILE A 207 20.14 -20.12 -21.97
C ILE A 207 19.62 -18.86 -22.68
N THR A 208 18.46 -18.34 -22.26
CA THR A 208 17.87 -17.12 -22.85
C THR A 208 18.74 -15.89 -22.62
N ASP A 209 19.31 -15.74 -21.42
CA ASP A 209 20.20 -14.63 -21.09
C ASP A 209 21.57 -14.74 -21.77
N ARG A 210 22.12 -15.94 -21.93
CA ARG A 210 23.32 -16.16 -22.75
C ARG A 210 23.08 -15.82 -24.22
N VAL A 211 21.93 -16.17 -24.79
CA VAL A 211 21.57 -15.81 -26.17
C VAL A 211 21.40 -14.28 -26.33
N ARG A 212 20.91 -13.61 -25.28
CA ARG A 212 20.79 -12.15 -25.22
C ARG A 212 22.13 -11.44 -24.99
N ALA A 213 23.10 -12.08 -24.37
CA ALA A 213 24.45 -11.54 -24.17
C ALA A 213 25.37 -11.70 -25.40
N LEU A 214 24.99 -12.50 -26.40
CA LEU A 214 25.78 -12.65 -27.64
C LEU A 214 25.72 -11.39 -28.51
N ALA A 215 26.86 -11.06 -29.12
CA ALA A 215 26.98 -9.97 -30.09
C ALA A 215 26.05 -10.18 -31.31
N PRO A 216 25.51 -9.09 -31.92
CA PRO A 216 24.49 -9.16 -32.97
C PRO A 216 24.75 -10.14 -34.12
N PRO A 217 25.96 -10.26 -34.70
CA PRO A 217 26.18 -11.19 -35.83
C PRO A 217 26.07 -12.67 -35.42
N SER A 218 26.36 -13.00 -34.16
CA SER A 218 26.30 -14.37 -33.62
C SER A 218 24.87 -14.80 -33.31
N ARG A 219 24.01 -13.86 -32.88
CA ARG A 219 22.59 -14.10 -32.58
C ARG A 219 21.79 -14.48 -33.83
N THR A 220 22.05 -13.83 -34.96
CA THR A 220 21.35 -14.10 -36.23
C THR A 220 21.71 -15.47 -36.81
N ARG A 221 22.98 -15.89 -36.71
CA ARG A 221 23.41 -17.25 -37.12
C ARG A 221 22.79 -18.35 -36.24
N LEU A 222 22.67 -18.11 -34.94
CA LEU A 222 22.08 -19.08 -34.00
C LEU A 222 20.56 -19.24 -34.23
N MET A 223 19.83 -18.13 -34.39
CA MET A 223 18.39 -18.15 -34.69
C MET A 223 18.08 -18.82 -36.04
N GLY A 224 18.98 -18.69 -37.03
CA GLY A 224 18.87 -19.40 -38.30
C GLY A 224 18.97 -20.93 -38.16
N LYS A 225 19.83 -21.43 -37.27
CA LYS A 225 19.96 -22.87 -36.97
C LYS A 225 18.77 -23.41 -36.18
N ILE A 226 18.27 -22.65 -35.18
CA ILE A 226 17.10 -23.03 -34.37
C ILE A 226 15.84 -23.12 -35.24
N ARG A 227 15.64 -22.17 -36.17
CA ARG A 227 14.53 -22.26 -37.15
C ARG A 227 14.65 -23.43 -38.13
N GLY A 228 15.87 -23.88 -38.44
CA GLY A 228 16.10 -25.06 -39.28
C GLY A 228 15.74 -26.37 -38.58
N LEU A 229 15.90 -26.44 -37.26
CA LEU A 229 15.57 -27.61 -36.43
C LEU A 229 14.07 -27.75 -36.15
N LEU A 230 13.35 -26.63 -36.05
CA LEU A 230 11.89 -26.60 -35.82
C LEU A 230 11.06 -26.75 -37.11
N ARG A 231 11.71 -26.98 -38.26
CA ARG A 231 11.06 -27.07 -39.58
C ARG A 231 11.44 -28.32 -40.36
N GLN A 232 11.73 -29.42 -39.67
CA GLN A 232 11.71 -30.76 -40.29
C GLN A 232 10.33 -31.39 -40.04
N PRO A 233 9.73 -32.04 -41.05
CA PRO A 233 8.38 -32.62 -40.96
C PRO A 233 8.29 -33.77 -39.96
#